data_AF-A0AAD5QSG3-F1
#
_entry.id   AF-A0AAD5QSG3-F1
#
_cell.length_a   1.000
_cell.length_b   1.000
_cell.length_c   1.000
_cell.angle_alpha   90.00
_cell.angle_beta   90.00
_cell.angle_gamma   90.00
#
_symmetry.space_group_name_H-M   'P 1'
#
loop_
_entity.id
_entity.type
_entity.pdbx_description
1 polymer ?
#
loop_
_entity_poly.entity_id
_entity_poly.type
_entity_poly.pdbx_seq_one_letter_code
_entity_poly.pdbx_strand_id
1 'polypeptide(L)'
;MHYGKGDFAQPNTITLETLDPKYTDVIGTPTKASKRDYQKVCNIYGCKTCNRKSKKTGEQNEEIWKPVVMSASKRSPNKECSDEQPNFCRALKEKRILDCGYNYAKKSCCATCNAATP
;
A
#
# COMPACT_ATOMS: atom_id res chain seq x y z
N MET A 1 -6.57 -7.56 -8.32
CA MET A 1 -6.79 -6.25 -7.64
C MET A 1 -6.14 -5.07 -8.40
N HIS A 2 -6.23 -5.02 -9.74
CA HIS A 2 -5.52 -3.98 -10.53
C HIS A 2 -6.54 -3.03 -11.15
N TYR A 3 -6.21 -1.75 -11.26
CA TYR A 3 -7.00 -0.75 -11.99
C TYR A 3 -6.93 -0.95 -13.51
N GLY A 4 -7.91 -0.42 -14.23
CA GLY A 4 -7.96 -0.38 -15.68
C GLY A 4 -7.10 0.73 -16.27
N LYS A 5 -6.81 0.61 -17.56
CA LYS A 5 -5.95 1.55 -18.30
C LYS A 5 -6.41 3.02 -18.26
N GLY A 6 -7.72 3.24 -18.17
CA GLY A 6 -8.35 4.55 -18.20
C GLY A 6 -8.91 5.02 -16.85
N ASP A 7 -8.62 4.31 -15.76
CA ASP A 7 -9.15 4.70 -14.46
C ASP A 7 -8.60 6.07 -14.06
N PHE A 8 -9.51 7.01 -13.75
CA PHE A 8 -9.23 8.41 -13.47
C PHE A 8 -8.60 9.21 -14.64
N ALA A 9 -8.64 8.66 -15.86
CA ALA A 9 -8.14 9.36 -17.04
C ALA A 9 -9.10 10.46 -17.51
N GLN A 10 -8.56 11.49 -18.17
CA GLN A 10 -9.37 12.41 -18.96
C GLN A 10 -9.97 11.66 -20.17
N PRO A 11 -11.09 12.16 -20.75
CA PRO A 11 -11.69 11.53 -21.93
C PRO A 11 -10.63 11.26 -23.01
N ASN A 12 -10.64 10.05 -23.57
CA ASN A 12 -9.71 9.59 -24.61
C ASN A 12 -8.22 9.57 -24.23
N THR A 13 -7.89 9.52 -22.94
CA THR A 13 -6.50 9.34 -22.46
C THR A 13 -6.34 8.06 -21.64
N ILE A 14 -5.09 7.63 -21.45
CA ILE A 14 -4.72 6.44 -20.67
C ILE A 14 -3.84 6.90 -19.49
N THR A 15 -4.13 6.42 -18.29
CA THR A 15 -3.36 6.72 -17.07
C THR A 15 -2.44 5.57 -16.67
N LEU A 16 -2.76 4.35 -17.09
CA LEU A 16 -1.99 3.15 -16.78
C LEU A 16 -1.73 2.36 -18.06
N GLU A 17 -0.48 2.34 -18.50
CA GLU A 17 -0.01 1.57 -19.64
C GLU A 17 0.94 0.47 -19.17
N THR A 18 0.74 -0.76 -19.64
CA THR A 18 1.62 -1.88 -19.29
C THR A 18 2.83 -1.91 -20.21
N LEU A 19 4.01 -2.24 -19.66
CA LEU A 19 5.24 -2.38 -20.45
C LEU A 19 5.13 -3.39 -21.59
N ASP A 20 4.37 -4.46 -21.36
CA ASP A 20 4.05 -5.46 -22.37
C ASP A 20 2.66 -5.17 -22.94
N PRO A 21 2.56 -4.71 -24.20
CA PRO A 21 1.31 -4.20 -24.77
C PRO A 21 0.15 -5.20 -24.74
N LYS A 22 0.43 -6.51 -24.70
CA LYS A 22 -0.62 -7.54 -24.69
C LYS A 22 -1.53 -7.45 -23.46
N TYR A 23 -1.08 -6.81 -22.38
CA TYR A 23 -1.81 -6.73 -21.12
C TYR A 23 -2.52 -5.39 -20.89
N THR A 24 -2.28 -4.38 -21.73
CA THR A 24 -2.83 -3.02 -21.56
C THR A 24 -4.35 -3.04 -21.50
N ASP A 25 -4.98 -3.87 -22.33
CA ASP A 25 -6.44 -4.03 -22.38
C ASP A 25 -6.98 -5.12 -21.44
N VAL A 26 -6.10 -5.80 -20.71
CA VAL A 26 -6.47 -6.90 -19.79
C VAL A 26 -6.56 -6.41 -18.35
N ILE A 27 -5.73 -5.45 -17.95
CA ILE A 27 -5.74 -4.90 -16.59
C ILE A 27 -7.09 -4.24 -16.25
N GLY A 28 -7.53 -4.37 -15.01
CA GLY A 28 -8.79 -3.76 -14.53
C GLY A 28 -10.10 -4.36 -15.07
N THR A 29 -10.04 -5.30 -16.00
CA THR A 29 -11.22 -6.00 -16.53
C THR A 29 -11.80 -7.13 -15.67
N PRO A 30 -11.04 -7.82 -14.77
CA PRO A 30 -11.59 -8.96 -14.03
C PRO A 30 -12.73 -8.57 -13.07
N THR A 31 -13.85 -9.30 -13.17
CA THR A 31 -15.03 -9.11 -12.29
C THR A 31 -14.93 -9.83 -10.95
N LYS A 32 -13.98 -10.76 -10.81
CA LYS A 32 -13.74 -11.54 -9.60
C LYS A 32 -12.24 -11.56 -9.28
N ALA A 33 -11.93 -11.83 -8.01
CA ALA A 33 -10.55 -12.02 -7.57
C ALA A 33 -9.89 -13.17 -8.35
N SER A 34 -8.63 -12.97 -8.76
CA SER A 34 -7.88 -13.98 -9.48
C SER A 34 -7.45 -15.12 -8.55
N LYS A 35 -7.10 -16.28 -9.12
CA LYS A 35 -6.53 -17.40 -8.35
C LYS A 35 -5.30 -16.97 -7.53
N ARG A 36 -4.47 -16.07 -8.06
CA ARG A 36 -3.30 -15.52 -7.36
C ARG A 36 -3.70 -14.60 -6.20
N ASP A 37 -4.77 -13.82 -6.33
CA ASP A 37 -5.28 -13.00 -5.22
C ASP A 37 -5.74 -13.90 -4.06
N TYR A 38 -6.50 -14.96 -4.34
CA TYR A 38 -6.88 -15.96 -3.33
C TYR A 38 -5.68 -16.66 -2.71
N GLN A 39 -4.66 -17.00 -3.50
CA GLN A 39 -3.43 -17.60 -2.98
C GLN A 39 -2.69 -16.67 -2.02
N LYS A 40 -2.58 -15.38 -2.35
CA LYS A 40 -2.00 -14.37 -1.44
C LYS A 40 -2.75 -14.30 -0.11
N VAL A 41 -4.08 -14.21 -0.16
CA VAL A 41 -4.92 -14.21 1.05
C VAL A 41 -4.74 -15.51 1.84
N CYS A 42 -4.77 -16.66 1.16
CA CYS A 42 -4.58 -17.97 1.77
C CYS A 42 -3.24 -18.11 2.50
N ASN A 43 -2.17 -17.57 1.92
CA ASN A 43 -0.83 -17.59 2.50
C ASN A 43 -0.74 -16.72 3.75
N ILE A 44 -1.39 -15.55 3.75
CA ILE A 44 -1.42 -14.63 4.91
C ILE A 44 -2.19 -15.25 6.09
N TYR A 45 -3.36 -15.83 5.81
CA TYR A 45 -4.27 -16.30 6.87
C TYR A 45 -4.17 -17.80 7.16
N GLY A 46 -3.25 -18.53 6.53
CA GLY A 46 -3.03 -19.95 6.80
C GLY A 46 -4.20 -20.85 6.40
N CYS A 47 -4.87 -20.56 5.28
CA CYS A 47 -6.08 -21.29 4.89
C CYS A 47 -5.82 -22.79 4.62
N LYS A 48 -6.62 -23.66 5.25
CA LYS A 48 -6.49 -25.13 5.16
C LYS A 48 -6.69 -25.67 3.73
N THR A 49 -7.62 -25.10 2.96
CA THR A 49 -7.95 -25.58 1.60
C THR A 49 -6.81 -25.36 0.61
N CYS A 50 -6.14 -24.21 0.70
CA CYS A 50 -4.99 -23.85 -0.14
C CYS A 50 -3.70 -24.54 0.33
N ASN A 51 -3.49 -24.63 1.64
CA ASN A 51 -2.22 -25.09 2.24
C ASN A 51 -2.15 -26.61 2.45
N ARG A 52 -3.18 -27.36 2.03
CA ARG A 52 -3.26 -28.83 2.22
C ARG A 52 -2.17 -29.64 1.49
N LYS A 53 -1.39 -29.02 0.59
CA LYS A 53 -0.35 -29.69 -0.20
C LYS A 53 1.10 -29.41 0.24
N SER A 54 1.35 -28.69 1.33
CA SER A 54 2.72 -28.46 1.85
C SER A 54 3.27 -29.65 2.66
N LYS A 55 3.23 -30.85 2.08
CA LYS A 55 4.16 -31.95 2.40
C LYS A 55 4.70 -32.53 1.09
N LYS A 56 5.53 -31.75 0.41
CA LYS A 56 6.54 -32.28 -0.52
C LYS A 56 7.83 -31.50 -0.33
N THR A 57 8.82 -32.21 0.23
CA THR A 57 10.25 -31.94 0.14
C THR A 57 10.65 -31.62 -1.30
N GLY A 58 11.46 -30.60 -1.52
CA GLY A 58 12.11 -30.33 -2.80
C GLY A 58 12.04 -28.87 -3.25
N GLU A 59 12.92 -28.05 -2.66
CA GLU A 59 13.74 -27.03 -3.34
C GLU A 59 13.22 -26.45 -4.66
N GLN A 60 12.56 -25.29 -4.56
CA GLN A 60 12.85 -24.10 -5.39
C GLN A 60 12.66 -22.87 -4.49
N ASN A 61 13.52 -21.87 -4.65
CA ASN A 61 13.52 -20.58 -3.95
C ASN A 61 12.19 -19.81 -4.16
N GLU A 62 11.13 -20.23 -3.47
CA GLU A 62 10.02 -19.35 -3.19
C GLU A 62 10.36 -18.64 -1.89
N GLU A 63 10.75 -17.37 -2.00
CA GLU A 63 10.72 -16.45 -0.87
C GLU A 63 9.39 -16.66 -0.17
N ILE A 64 9.45 -17.33 0.98
CA ILE A 64 8.40 -17.25 1.98
C ILE A 64 8.23 -15.76 2.14
N TRP A 65 7.13 -15.20 1.60
CA TRP A 65 6.71 -13.86 1.94
C TRP A 65 6.26 -13.95 3.41
N LYS A 66 7.25 -14.03 4.29
CA LYS A 66 7.13 -13.47 5.62
C LYS A 66 6.72 -12.05 5.30
N PRO A 67 5.62 -11.53 5.88
CA PRO A 67 5.50 -10.09 5.92
C PRO A 67 6.85 -9.65 6.46
N VAL A 68 7.59 -8.88 5.67
CA VAL A 68 8.54 -7.97 6.26
C VAL A 68 7.61 -7.12 7.11
N VAL A 69 7.39 -7.56 8.35
CA VAL A 69 7.25 -6.65 9.47
C VAL A 69 8.45 -5.77 9.22
N MET A 70 8.19 -4.62 8.60
CA MET A 70 9.15 -3.53 8.57
C MET A 70 9.60 -3.51 10.01
N SER A 71 10.80 -4.03 10.22
CA SER A 71 11.36 -4.14 11.56
C SER A 71 11.21 -2.73 12.04
N ALA A 72 10.34 -2.53 13.04
CA ALA A 72 10.01 -1.20 13.50
C ALA A 72 11.36 -0.55 13.67
N SER A 73 11.69 0.37 12.75
CA SER A 73 13.02 0.95 12.68
C SER A 73 13.23 1.41 14.09
N LYS A 74 14.21 0.81 14.79
CA LYS A 74 14.36 0.95 16.23
C LYS A 74 14.27 2.44 16.46
N ARG A 75 13.15 2.89 17.04
CA ARG A 75 12.90 4.32 17.23
C ARG A 75 14.10 4.79 18.01
N SER A 76 14.93 5.60 17.36
CA SER A 76 15.98 6.32 18.04
C SER A 76 15.31 7.03 19.23
N PRO A 77 15.81 6.93 20.46
CA PRO A 77 15.09 7.42 21.64
C PRO A 77 14.95 8.93 21.71
N ASN A 78 15.51 9.70 20.76
CA ASN A 78 15.39 11.15 20.75
C ASN A 78 14.17 11.58 19.92
N LYS A 79 13.06 11.77 20.63
CA LYS A 79 11.79 12.30 20.13
C LYS A 79 11.92 13.79 19.82
N GLU A 80 12.40 14.11 18.64
CA GLU A 80 12.00 15.34 17.98
C GLU A 80 10.80 15.01 17.09
N CYS A 81 9.69 15.70 17.32
CA CYS A 81 8.45 15.52 16.58
C CYS A 81 8.65 16.11 15.18
N SER A 82 8.70 15.25 14.15
CA SER A 82 8.91 15.65 12.75
C SER A 82 7.80 15.12 11.85
N ASP A 83 7.55 15.80 10.75
CA ASP A 83 6.61 15.35 9.73
C ASP A 83 7.26 14.28 8.84
N GLU A 84 6.54 13.21 8.54
CA GLU A 84 6.98 12.19 7.58
C GLU A 84 7.11 12.77 6.17
N GLN A 85 6.21 13.71 5.83
CA GLN A 85 6.20 14.42 4.56
C GLN A 85 5.86 15.91 4.78
N PRO A 86 6.86 16.77 5.05
CA PRO A 86 6.63 18.17 5.42
C PRO A 86 5.78 18.95 4.41
N ASN A 87 6.05 18.80 3.10
CA ASN A 87 5.31 19.48 2.05
C ASN A 87 3.85 19.03 1.97
N PHE A 88 3.60 17.74 2.18
CA PHE A 88 2.26 17.18 2.16
C PHE A 88 1.45 17.64 3.37
N CYS A 89 2.04 17.57 4.57
CA CYS A 89 1.43 18.06 5.80
C CYS A 89 1.11 19.56 5.71
N ARG A 90 2.02 20.38 5.17
CA ARG A 90 1.77 21.80 4.94
C ARG A 90 0.61 22.05 3.98
N ALA A 91 0.57 21.34 2.85
CA ALA A 91 -0.52 21.45 1.88
C ALA A 91 -1.88 21.08 2.48
N LEU A 92 -1.93 20.02 3.30
CA LEU A 92 -3.15 19.62 4.00
C LEU A 92 -3.59 20.65 5.05
N LYS A 93 -2.64 21.29 5.76
CA LYS A 93 -2.93 22.37 6.71
C LYS A 93 -3.44 23.63 5.99
N GLU A 94 -2.80 24.04 4.90
CA GLU A 94 -3.22 25.17 4.06
C GLU A 94 -4.65 24.99 3.52
N LYS A 95 -5.00 23.75 3.14
CA LYS A 95 -6.34 23.40 2.64
C LYS A 95 -7.37 23.11 3.74
N ARG A 96 -6.99 23.16 5.03
CA ARG A 96 -7.82 22.76 6.19
C ARG A 96 -8.38 21.33 6.09
N ILE A 97 -7.65 20.43 5.44
CA ILE A 97 -7.98 19.01 5.31
C ILE A 97 -7.27 18.18 6.39
N LEU A 98 -6.19 18.73 6.98
CA LEU A 98 -5.44 18.05 8.03
C LEU A 98 -6.23 18.02 9.35
N ASP A 99 -6.79 16.86 9.69
CA ASP A 99 -7.39 16.61 11.01
C ASP A 99 -6.34 16.11 12.02
N CYS A 100 -5.83 17.02 12.85
CA CYS A 100 -4.88 16.70 13.92
C CYS A 100 -5.50 15.95 15.11
N GLY A 101 -6.83 15.76 15.15
CA GLY A 101 -7.51 14.87 16.09
C GLY A 101 -7.39 13.39 15.70
N TYR A 102 -7.13 13.10 14.42
CA TYR A 102 -6.91 11.75 13.94
C TYR A 102 -5.50 11.26 14.27
N ASN A 103 -5.39 10.20 15.07
CA ASN A 103 -4.12 9.67 15.59
C ASN A 103 -3.06 9.36 14.52
N TYR A 104 -3.48 8.97 13.31
CA TYR A 104 -2.56 8.73 12.21
C TYR A 104 -2.02 10.04 11.65
N ALA A 105 -2.89 11.00 11.34
CA ALA A 105 -2.48 12.32 10.87
C ALA A 105 -1.59 13.06 11.90
N LYS A 106 -1.90 12.94 13.19
CA LYS A 106 -1.06 13.50 14.27
C LYS A 106 0.35 12.87 14.34
N LYS A 107 0.50 11.61 13.95
CA LYS A 107 1.81 10.94 13.91
C LYS A 107 2.58 11.31 12.64
N SER A 108 1.92 11.28 11.49
CA SER A 108 2.54 11.56 10.19
C SER A 108 2.85 13.04 9.96
N CYS A 109 2.03 13.94 10.53
CA CYS A 109 2.17 15.38 10.44
C CYS A 109 2.38 16.03 11.82
N CYS A 110 3.23 15.41 12.64
CA CYS A 110 3.46 15.78 14.03
C CYS A 110 3.90 17.25 14.19
N ALA A 111 4.91 17.69 13.43
CA ALA A 111 5.41 19.06 13.51
C ALA A 111 4.38 20.06 12.99
N THR A 112 3.72 19.75 11.87
CA THR A 112 2.67 20.61 11.29
C THR A 112 1.46 20.76 12.22
N CYS A 113 1.07 19.70 12.94
CA CYS A 113 -0.02 19.72 13.91
C CYS A 113 0.33 20.44 15.22
N ASN A 114 1.61 20.41 15.63
CA ASN A 114 2.08 21.11 16.84
C ASN A 114 2.57 22.54 16.55
N ALA A 115 2.79 22.91 15.29
CA ALA A 115 3.11 24.28 14.91
C ALA A 115 1.93 25.19 15.24
N ALA A 116 2.16 26.13 16.16
CA ALA A 116 1.20 27.13 16.58
C ALA A 116 0.53 27.77 15.36
N THR A 117 -0.79 27.89 15.40
CA THR A 117 -1.55 28.70 14.45
C THR A 117 -0.99 30.13 14.47
N PRO A 118 -0.74 30.77 13.32
CA PRO A 118 -0.62 32.22 13.31
C PRO A 118 -1.92 32.88 13.81
#